data_AF-A0A1E5UQ47-F1
#
_entry.id   AF-A0A1E5UQ47-F1
#
_cell.length_a   1.000
_cell.length_b   1.000
_cell.length_c   1.000
_cell.angle_alpha   90.00
_cell.angle_beta   90.00
_cell.angle_gamma   90.00
#
_symmetry.space_group_name_H-M   'P 1'
#
loop_
_entity.id
_entity.type
_entity.pdbx_description
1 polymer ?
#
loop_
_entity_poly.entity_id
_entity_poly.type
_entity_poly.pdbx_seq_one_letter_code
_entity_poly.pdbx_strand_id
1 'polypeptide(L)'
;MIGQMRSLEELREYGVHSYKQWESLQEFSKLTKLRTLKMQLNFYFLGNMNSPERVRQAEDCYSYVGTLLSSCDLHNLYIRVSFHDITYPLSLDSWLPAAPCSLRKLCIKEWPIYKVPNWMGSLGNLGVLKLLIFCLRPEDVEILGAIPSLLFLNIKTFGGSNGRITVHGINGFRSLKYFSVHIFCCGTALEFEVGSMPNLEHVKLAFRLHKSQCLNNGASSLGIQHLSAIIKVEVKIISNVYRMRDESNYDPTEDGNDDAVRGVARAINGAIMTLPNRPTVRFKTATEWQCERFERVSFA
;
A
#
# COMPACT_ATOMS: atom_id res chain seq x y z
N MET A 1 -14.56 10.04 29.40
CA MET A 1 -14.51 8.59 29.09
C MET A 1 -15.24 8.37 27.78
N ILE A 2 -14.54 7.93 26.72
CA ILE A 2 -15.09 7.93 25.35
C ILE A 2 -16.29 6.99 25.19
N GLY A 3 -16.29 5.84 25.87
CA GLY A 3 -17.37 4.84 25.83
C GLY A 3 -18.74 5.32 26.34
N GLN A 4 -18.85 6.52 26.91
CA GLN A 4 -20.13 7.12 27.31
C GLN A 4 -20.82 7.90 26.18
N MET A 5 -20.11 8.15 25.06
CA MET A 5 -20.62 8.93 23.94
C MET A 5 -21.50 8.07 23.01
N ARG A 6 -22.60 7.52 23.52
CA ARG A 6 -23.45 6.51 22.83
C ARG A 6 -24.07 6.98 21.51
N SER A 7 -24.13 8.29 21.26
CA SER A 7 -24.61 8.88 20.01
C SER A 7 -23.51 9.21 19.01
N LEU A 8 -22.25 8.87 19.31
CA LEU A 8 -21.11 9.18 18.45
C LEU A 8 -21.10 8.29 17.20
N GLU A 9 -21.21 8.92 16.03
CA GLU A 9 -21.20 8.24 14.74
C GLU A 9 -19.88 8.40 13.99
N GLU A 10 -19.18 9.52 14.22
CA GLU A 10 -17.91 9.83 13.58
C GLU A 10 -16.89 10.38 14.59
N LEU A 11 -15.67 9.84 14.53
CA LEU A 11 -14.51 10.38 15.22
C LEU A 11 -13.38 10.56 14.21
N ARG A 12 -13.11 11.81 13.82
CA ARG A 12 -12.21 12.15 12.71
C ARG A 12 -10.75 12.33 13.11
N GLU A 13 -10.48 12.40 14.41
CA GLU A 13 -9.15 12.52 14.95
C GLU A 13 -9.13 12.04 16.40
N TYR A 14 -8.44 10.93 16.65
CA TYR A 14 -8.16 10.41 17.98
C TYR A 14 -6.68 10.08 18.10
N GLY A 15 -5.97 10.85 18.92
CA GLY A 15 -4.54 10.66 19.17
C GLY A 15 -4.30 9.70 20.33
N VAL A 16 -3.44 8.71 20.12
CA VAL A 16 -3.01 7.75 21.16
C VAL A 16 -1.51 7.92 21.38
N HIS A 17 -1.14 8.44 22.54
CA HIS A 17 0.23 8.86 22.87
C HIS A 17 0.82 8.15 24.10
N SER A 18 0.04 7.33 24.79
CA SER A 18 0.45 6.63 26.01
C SER A 18 -0.23 5.27 26.11
N TYR A 19 0.38 4.33 26.82
CA TYR A 19 -0.15 2.98 27.02
C TYR A 19 -1.57 2.96 27.60
N LYS A 20 -1.88 3.84 28.57
CA LYS A 20 -3.24 3.96 29.14
C LYS A 20 -4.30 4.35 28.09
N GLN A 21 -3.92 5.15 27.09
CA GLN A 21 -4.83 5.52 26.01
C GLN A 21 -5.05 4.37 25.02
N TRP A 22 -4.05 3.50 24.85
CA TRP A 22 -4.17 2.26 24.08
C TRP A 22 -5.14 1.29 24.74
N GLU A 23 -5.02 1.08 26.04
CA GLU A 23 -5.97 0.28 26.83
C GLU A 23 -7.40 0.84 26.73
N SER A 24 -7.54 2.17 26.73
CA SER A 24 -8.83 2.85 26.57
C SER A 24 -9.51 2.60 25.22
N LEU A 25 -8.82 2.04 24.22
CA LEU A 25 -9.44 1.66 22.94
C LEU A 25 -10.49 0.56 23.09
N GLN A 26 -10.38 -0.28 24.12
CA GLN A 26 -11.39 -1.28 24.42
C GLN A 26 -12.78 -0.67 24.66
N GLU A 27 -12.84 0.58 25.15
CA GLU A 27 -14.09 1.31 25.39
C GLU A 27 -14.85 1.65 24.10
N PHE A 28 -14.20 1.61 22.93
CA PHE A 28 -14.85 1.88 21.64
C PHE A 28 -15.86 0.81 21.26
N SER A 29 -15.72 -0.41 21.79
CA SER A 29 -16.74 -1.46 21.65
C SER A 29 -18.12 -1.04 22.19
N LYS A 30 -18.17 -0.06 23.09
CA LYS A 30 -19.42 0.49 23.65
C LYS A 30 -20.10 1.50 22.70
N LEU A 31 -19.41 1.94 21.65
CA LEU A 31 -19.88 2.95 20.70
C LEU A 31 -20.61 2.30 19.52
N THR A 32 -21.81 1.78 19.79
CA THR A 32 -22.58 0.97 18.83
C THR A 32 -22.98 1.72 17.55
N LYS A 33 -23.03 3.05 17.58
CA LYS A 33 -23.35 3.90 16.42
C LYS A 33 -22.12 4.37 15.64
N LEU A 34 -20.90 4.10 16.11
CA LEU A 34 -19.68 4.58 15.47
C LEU A 34 -19.50 3.90 14.11
N ARG A 35 -19.44 4.70 13.03
CA ARG A 35 -19.24 4.24 11.65
C ARG A 35 -17.93 4.72 11.05
N THR A 36 -17.40 5.85 11.51
CA THR A 36 -16.14 6.40 10.99
C THR A 36 -15.17 6.65 12.14
N LEU A 37 -14.00 6.02 12.06
CA LEU A 37 -12.93 6.19 13.04
C LEU A 37 -11.62 6.54 12.35
N LYS A 38 -11.00 7.65 12.74
CA LYS A 38 -9.67 8.05 12.31
C LYS A 38 -8.76 8.28 13.52
N MET A 39 -7.65 7.56 13.52
CA MET A 39 -6.72 7.48 14.64
C MET A 39 -5.30 7.84 14.20
N GLN A 40 -4.63 8.59 15.08
CA GLN A 40 -3.19 8.81 15.03
C GLN A 40 -2.57 8.04 16.19
N LEU A 41 -1.89 6.95 15.86
CA LEU A 41 -1.25 6.06 16.82
C LEU A 41 0.22 6.45 16.97
N ASN A 42 0.72 6.34 18.19
CA ASN A 42 2.07 6.70 18.53
C ASN A 42 2.66 5.64 19.47
N PHE A 43 3.88 5.20 19.18
CA PHE A 43 4.61 4.20 19.94
C PHE A 43 5.87 4.76 20.64
N TYR A 44 6.06 6.09 20.69
CA TYR A 44 7.24 6.70 21.32
C TYR A 44 7.40 6.29 22.79
N PHE A 45 6.29 6.02 23.49
CA PHE A 45 6.33 5.55 24.88
C PHE A 45 6.95 4.16 25.04
N LEU A 46 7.00 3.34 23.98
CA LEU A 46 7.70 2.06 24.02
C LEU A 46 9.22 2.28 23.96
N GLY A 47 9.74 3.32 23.32
CA GLY A 47 11.18 3.47 23.15
C GLY A 47 11.79 2.30 22.35
N ASN A 48 13.02 1.87 22.69
CA ASN A 48 13.75 0.86 21.92
C ASN A 48 13.20 -0.57 22.11
N MET A 49 12.66 -1.19 21.06
CA MET A 49 12.03 -2.52 21.08
C MET A 49 12.94 -3.74 21.36
N ASN A 50 14.21 -3.54 21.76
CA ASN A 50 15.15 -4.64 22.08
C ASN A 50 14.81 -5.48 23.33
N SER A 51 13.77 -5.14 24.10
CA SER A 51 13.38 -5.92 25.28
C SER A 51 12.11 -6.75 25.01
N PRO A 52 12.05 -8.03 25.46
CA PRO A 52 10.87 -8.87 25.30
C PRO A 52 9.59 -8.29 25.91
N GLU A 53 9.72 -7.50 26.99
CA GLU A 53 8.59 -6.83 27.63
C GLU A 53 7.94 -5.78 26.72
N ARG A 54 8.75 -5.03 25.97
CA ARG A 54 8.23 -4.01 25.05
C ARG A 54 7.63 -4.61 23.80
N VAL A 55 8.15 -5.74 23.35
CA VAL A 55 7.52 -6.55 22.29
C VAL A 55 6.11 -6.95 22.73
N ARG A 56 5.94 -7.49 23.94
CA ARG A 56 4.62 -7.84 24.48
C ARG A 56 3.68 -6.63 24.57
N GLN A 57 4.18 -5.48 25.07
CA GLN A 57 3.36 -4.27 25.13
C GLN A 57 2.93 -3.78 23.74
N ALA A 58 3.77 -3.95 22.70
CA ALA A 58 3.37 -3.66 21.33
C ALA A 58 2.29 -4.65 20.85
N GLU A 59 2.44 -5.95 21.11
CA GLU A 59 1.44 -6.95 20.78
C GLU A 59 0.08 -6.65 21.46
N ASP A 60 0.10 -6.22 22.72
CA ASP A 60 -1.09 -5.77 23.44
C ASP A 60 -1.74 -4.58 22.72
N CYS A 61 -0.93 -3.57 22.33
CA CYS A 61 -1.39 -2.44 21.54
C CYS A 61 -2.03 -2.88 20.20
N TYR A 62 -1.43 -3.87 19.55
CA TYR A 62 -1.92 -4.41 18.28
C TYR A 62 -3.28 -5.09 18.47
N SER A 63 -3.44 -5.82 19.57
CA SER A 63 -4.70 -6.46 19.93
C SER A 63 -5.83 -5.44 20.13
N TYR A 64 -5.55 -4.31 20.78
CA TYR A 64 -6.55 -3.26 21.00
C TYR A 64 -7.06 -2.62 19.71
N VAL A 65 -6.26 -2.59 18.65
CA VAL A 65 -6.71 -2.09 17.35
C VAL A 65 -7.45 -3.18 16.59
N GLY A 66 -7.00 -4.43 16.69
CA GLY A 66 -7.72 -5.57 16.14
C GLY A 66 -9.12 -5.71 16.69
N THR A 67 -9.30 -5.48 17.99
CA THR A 67 -10.63 -5.49 18.62
C THR A 67 -11.55 -4.41 18.07
N LEU A 68 -11.05 -3.29 17.53
CA LEU A 68 -11.91 -2.29 16.89
C LEU A 68 -12.59 -2.84 15.64
N LEU A 69 -11.87 -3.61 14.81
CA LEU A 69 -12.45 -4.25 13.63
C LEU A 69 -13.40 -5.40 13.98
N SER A 70 -13.13 -6.11 15.07
CA SER A 70 -13.93 -7.26 15.50
C SER A 70 -15.14 -6.88 16.37
N SER A 71 -15.13 -5.73 17.04
CA SER A 71 -16.19 -5.32 17.97
C SER A 71 -17.05 -4.13 17.51
N CYS A 72 -16.56 -3.33 16.55
CA CYS A 72 -17.28 -2.16 16.06
C CYS A 72 -17.78 -2.41 14.63
N ASP A 73 -19.05 -2.08 14.37
CA ASP A 73 -19.63 -2.08 13.02
C ASP A 73 -19.20 -0.80 12.27
N LEU A 74 -17.91 -0.75 11.90
CA LEU A 74 -17.29 0.38 11.23
C LEU A 74 -17.50 0.32 9.72
N HIS A 75 -17.82 1.48 9.12
CA HIS A 75 -17.77 1.69 7.68
C HIS A 75 -16.39 2.15 7.22
N ASN A 76 -15.73 3.00 8.00
CA ASN A 76 -14.47 3.61 7.62
C ASN A 76 -13.48 3.59 8.79
N LEU A 77 -12.33 2.95 8.58
CA LEU A 77 -11.22 2.94 9.53
C LEU A 77 -9.97 3.54 8.89
N TYR A 78 -9.44 4.58 9.54
CA TYR A 78 -8.20 5.23 9.16
C TYR A 78 -7.22 5.19 10.33
N ILE A 79 -6.12 4.48 10.15
CA ILE A 79 -5.05 4.39 11.13
C ILE A 79 -3.80 5.00 10.49
N ARG A 80 -3.17 5.92 11.21
CA ARG A 80 -1.85 6.45 10.87
C ARG A 80 -0.94 6.28 12.06
N VAL A 81 0.21 5.65 11.87
CA VAL A 81 1.22 5.54 12.90
C VAL A 81 2.25 6.65 12.74
N SER A 82 2.73 7.19 13.86
CA SER A 82 3.80 8.18 13.88
C SER A 82 5.12 7.46 13.60
N PHE A 83 5.75 7.81 12.49
CA PHE A 83 6.86 7.06 11.90
C PHE A 83 8.19 7.50 12.53
N HIS A 84 8.66 6.79 13.55
CA HIS A 84 10.09 6.64 13.85
C HIS A 84 10.28 5.23 14.43
N ASP A 85 11.06 4.40 13.74
CA ASP A 85 11.53 3.07 14.18
C ASP A 85 10.49 1.94 14.34
N ILE A 86 9.62 1.72 13.34
CA ILE A 86 8.89 0.45 13.26
C ILE A 86 9.81 -0.62 12.68
N THR A 87 10.54 -1.33 13.54
CA THR A 87 11.33 -2.53 13.18
C THR A 87 10.48 -3.80 13.06
N TYR A 88 9.19 -3.76 13.43
CA TYR A 88 8.33 -4.94 13.49
C TYR A 88 7.03 -4.72 12.71
N PRO A 89 6.94 -5.26 11.49
CA PRO A 89 5.69 -5.35 10.79
C PRO A 89 4.60 -6.06 11.61
N LEU A 90 3.35 -5.65 11.39
CA LEU A 90 2.18 -6.15 12.09
C LEU A 90 1.62 -7.40 11.41
N SER A 91 1.16 -8.37 12.20
CA SER A 91 0.26 -9.41 11.71
C SER A 91 -1.20 -8.98 11.91
N LEU A 92 -2.00 -9.08 10.85
CA LEU A 92 -3.43 -8.78 10.86
C LEU A 92 -4.32 -10.01 10.99
N ASP A 93 -3.74 -11.21 11.17
CA ASP A 93 -4.51 -12.47 11.17
C ASP A 93 -5.58 -12.52 12.25
N SER A 94 -5.29 -11.96 13.43
CA SER A 94 -6.20 -11.94 14.58
C SER A 94 -7.29 -10.87 14.46
N TRP A 95 -7.22 -9.98 13.46
CA TRP A 95 -8.14 -8.85 13.30
C TRP A 95 -9.40 -9.25 12.53
N LEU A 96 -9.97 -10.41 12.89
CA LEU A 96 -11.16 -10.95 12.24
C LEU A 96 -12.33 -9.95 12.40
N PRO A 97 -12.87 -9.40 11.29
CA PRO A 97 -13.98 -8.47 11.38
C PRO A 97 -15.23 -9.16 11.93
N ALA A 98 -16.09 -8.39 12.61
CA ALA A 98 -17.42 -8.87 12.94
C ALA A 98 -18.19 -9.26 11.67
N ALA A 99 -18.86 -10.41 11.68
CA ALA A 99 -19.79 -10.79 10.62
C ALA A 99 -21.21 -10.32 10.98
N PRO A 100 -21.93 -9.64 10.06
CA PRO A 100 -21.50 -9.17 8.75
C PRO A 100 -20.57 -7.95 8.83
N CYS A 101 -19.55 -7.90 7.98
CA CYS A 101 -18.60 -6.79 7.96
C CYS A 101 -19.08 -5.65 7.06
N SER A 102 -19.38 -4.49 7.66
CA SER A 102 -19.83 -3.29 6.94
C SER A 102 -18.70 -2.39 6.46
N LEU A 103 -17.45 -2.85 6.55
CA LEU A 103 -16.26 -2.04 6.26
C LEU A 103 -16.20 -1.70 4.76
N ARG A 104 -16.17 -0.40 4.46
CA ARG A 104 -16.13 0.17 3.11
C ARG A 104 -14.78 0.80 2.79
N LYS A 105 -14.07 1.31 3.79
CA LYS A 105 -12.76 1.93 3.65
C LYS A 105 -11.83 1.51 4.78
N LEU A 106 -10.69 0.94 4.41
CA LEU A 106 -9.60 0.61 5.33
C LEU A 106 -8.32 1.31 4.88
N CYS A 107 -7.74 2.11 5.76
CA CYS A 107 -6.50 2.82 5.49
C CYS A 107 -5.55 2.66 6.67
N ILE A 108 -4.50 1.87 6.50
CA ILE A 108 -3.42 1.71 7.48
C ILE A 108 -2.16 2.32 6.87
N LYS A 109 -1.77 3.50 7.37
CA LYS A 109 -0.66 4.29 6.86
C LYS A 109 0.52 4.28 7.81
N GLU A 110 1.71 4.19 7.22
CA GLU A 110 2.99 4.25 7.94
C GLU A 110 3.13 3.16 9.01
N TRP A 111 2.46 2.03 8.81
CA TRP A 111 2.54 0.84 9.66
C TRP A 111 2.63 -0.41 8.77
N PRO A 112 3.83 -0.98 8.60
CA PRO A 112 4.02 -2.13 7.72
C PRO A 112 3.32 -3.37 8.27
N ILE A 113 2.69 -4.17 7.40
CA ILE A 113 2.19 -5.51 7.72
C ILE A 113 3.05 -6.58 7.05
N TYR A 114 3.21 -7.75 7.68
CA TYR A 114 3.99 -8.85 7.08
C TYR A 114 3.28 -9.52 5.91
N LYS A 115 1.95 -9.62 6.01
CA LYS A 115 1.11 -10.29 5.04
C LYS A 115 -0.30 -9.73 5.04
N VAL A 116 -0.97 -9.89 3.91
CA VAL A 116 -2.42 -9.67 3.80
C VAL A 116 -3.11 -10.92 4.35
N PRO A 117 -4.01 -10.79 5.34
CA PRO A 117 -4.69 -11.94 5.91
C PRO A 117 -5.83 -12.43 4.99
N ASN A 118 -6.06 -13.74 4.94
CA ASN A 118 -7.02 -14.37 4.02
C ASN A 118 -8.45 -13.79 4.13
N TRP A 119 -8.88 -13.42 5.35
CA TRP A 119 -10.21 -12.83 5.58
C TRP A 119 -10.41 -11.51 4.85
N MET A 120 -9.34 -10.80 4.46
CA MET A 120 -9.46 -9.53 3.74
C MET A 120 -10.07 -9.74 2.36
N GLY A 121 -9.79 -10.88 1.72
CA GLY A 121 -10.33 -11.24 0.41
C GLY A 121 -11.85 -11.42 0.39
N SER A 122 -12.47 -11.65 1.56
CA SER A 122 -13.93 -11.84 1.68
C SER A 122 -14.70 -10.56 2.05
N LEU A 123 -14.02 -9.40 2.13
CA LEU A 123 -14.66 -8.13 2.48
C LEU A 123 -15.55 -7.60 1.34
N GLY A 124 -16.80 -8.06 1.34
CA GLY A 124 -17.77 -7.79 0.27
C GLY A 124 -18.09 -6.31 0.02
N ASN A 125 -17.97 -5.44 1.03
CA ASN A 125 -18.30 -4.02 0.94
C ASN A 125 -17.07 -3.10 0.78
N LEU A 126 -15.85 -3.65 0.83
CA LEU A 126 -14.63 -2.86 0.87
C LEU A 126 -14.33 -2.27 -0.50
N GLY A 127 -14.54 -0.95 -0.63
CA GLY A 127 -14.28 -0.21 -1.86
C GLY A 127 -12.93 0.50 -1.91
N VAL A 128 -12.35 0.85 -0.74
CA VAL A 128 -11.08 1.57 -0.64
C VAL A 128 -10.13 0.88 0.32
N LEU A 129 -8.96 0.52 -0.17
CA LEU A 129 -7.90 -0.09 0.62
C LEU A 129 -6.58 0.66 0.44
N LYS A 130 -5.94 1.01 1.57
CA LYS A 130 -4.58 1.58 1.59
C LYS A 130 -3.74 0.87 2.63
N LEU A 131 -2.66 0.25 2.21
CA LEU A 131 -1.78 -0.55 3.07
C LEU A 131 -0.30 -0.23 2.81
N LEU A 132 0.50 -0.37 3.86
CA LEU A 132 1.94 -0.54 3.76
C LEU A 132 2.24 -2.02 4.03
N ILE A 133 2.77 -2.74 3.05
CA ILE A 133 3.09 -4.17 3.15
C ILE A 133 4.60 -4.31 3.10
N PHE A 134 5.19 -5.00 4.08
CA PHE A 134 6.65 -5.07 4.19
C PHE A 134 7.29 -5.68 2.93
N CYS A 135 6.84 -6.88 2.57
CA CYS A 135 7.24 -7.62 1.37
C CYS A 135 5.98 -8.14 0.70
N LEU A 136 5.75 -7.77 -0.57
CA LEU A 136 4.55 -8.21 -1.29
C LEU A 136 4.78 -9.60 -1.91
N ARG A 137 3.98 -10.58 -1.50
CA ARG A 137 4.05 -11.97 -1.98
C ARG A 137 2.92 -12.26 -2.97
N PRO A 138 3.03 -13.31 -3.83
CA PRO A 138 1.98 -13.67 -4.77
C PRO A 138 0.63 -13.88 -4.08
N GLU A 139 0.62 -14.55 -2.92
CA GLU A 139 -0.60 -14.82 -2.15
C GLU A 139 -1.25 -13.53 -1.66
N ASP A 140 -0.46 -12.52 -1.30
CA ASP A 140 -0.98 -11.22 -0.89
C ASP A 140 -1.70 -10.53 -2.07
N VAL A 141 -1.14 -10.62 -3.28
CA VAL A 141 -1.75 -10.08 -4.50
C VAL A 141 -3.05 -10.81 -4.83
N GLU A 142 -3.07 -12.14 -4.69
CA GLU A 142 -4.28 -12.95 -4.91
C GLU A 142 -5.40 -12.59 -3.93
N ILE A 143 -5.10 -12.47 -2.64
CA ILE A 143 -6.10 -12.09 -1.62
C ILE A 143 -6.66 -10.70 -1.89
N LEU A 144 -5.81 -9.73 -2.21
CA LEU A 144 -6.25 -8.37 -2.58
C LEU A 144 -7.10 -8.38 -3.87
N GLY A 145 -6.72 -9.24 -4.83
CA GLY A 145 -7.44 -9.44 -6.08
C GLY A 145 -8.82 -10.06 -5.90
N ALA A 146 -9.00 -10.89 -4.87
CA ALA A 146 -10.27 -11.55 -4.59
C ALA A 146 -11.36 -10.61 -4.04
N ILE A 147 -11.00 -9.41 -3.56
CA ILE A 147 -11.95 -8.47 -2.95
C ILE A 147 -12.95 -7.97 -4.01
N PRO A 148 -14.24 -8.33 -3.90
CA PRO A 148 -15.18 -8.19 -5.01
C PRO A 148 -15.56 -6.74 -5.32
N SER A 149 -15.64 -5.88 -4.31
CA SER A 149 -16.10 -4.49 -4.44
C SER A 149 -14.94 -3.48 -4.47
N LEU A 150 -13.69 -3.94 -4.55
CA LEU A 150 -12.53 -3.05 -4.43
C LEU A 150 -12.40 -2.15 -5.66
N LEU A 151 -12.61 -0.85 -5.48
CA LEU A 151 -12.52 0.18 -6.52
C LEU A 151 -11.18 0.92 -6.50
N PHE A 152 -10.62 1.12 -5.30
CA PHE A 152 -9.40 1.89 -5.08
C PHE A 152 -8.41 1.11 -4.21
N LEU A 153 -7.23 0.85 -4.75
CA LEU A 153 -6.13 0.19 -4.05
C LEU A 153 -4.87 1.05 -4.09
N ASN A 154 -4.30 1.33 -2.92
CA ASN A 154 -2.98 1.95 -2.78
C ASN A 154 -2.09 1.09 -1.90
N ILE A 155 -1.02 0.56 -2.48
CA ILE A 155 -0.02 -0.24 -1.81
C ILE A 155 1.26 0.56 -1.74
N LYS A 156 1.85 0.62 -0.55
CA LYS A 156 3.26 0.94 -0.36
C LYS A 156 3.97 -0.34 0.04
N THR A 157 5.18 -0.59 -0.45
CA THR A 157 5.95 -1.78 -0.08
C THR A 157 7.44 -1.54 -0.20
N PHE A 158 8.26 -2.27 0.56
CA PHE A 158 9.71 -2.21 0.37
C PHE A 158 10.13 -2.99 -0.87
N GLY A 159 9.46 -4.08 -1.19
CA GLY A 159 9.77 -4.88 -2.37
C GLY A 159 8.83 -6.07 -2.55
N GLY A 160 9.08 -6.84 -3.61
CA GLY A 160 8.41 -8.10 -3.88
C GLY A 160 9.23 -9.29 -3.43
N SER A 161 8.55 -10.37 -3.01
CA SER A 161 9.20 -11.65 -2.75
C SER A 161 9.93 -12.15 -4.00
N ASN A 162 11.11 -12.75 -3.83
CA ASN A 162 12.00 -13.16 -4.93
C ASN A 162 12.36 -12.02 -5.92
N GLY A 163 12.21 -10.76 -5.50
CA GLY A 163 12.47 -9.60 -6.34
C GLY A 163 11.44 -9.41 -7.47
N ARG A 164 10.22 -9.92 -7.31
CA ARG A 164 9.14 -9.78 -8.29
C ARG A 164 7.79 -9.48 -7.62
N ILE A 165 6.98 -8.69 -8.30
CA ILE A 165 5.56 -8.48 -8.05
C ILE A 165 4.86 -8.75 -9.38
N THR A 166 4.06 -9.80 -9.44
CA THR A 166 3.28 -10.15 -10.62
C THR A 166 1.80 -10.01 -10.31
N VAL A 167 1.06 -9.32 -11.17
CA VAL A 167 -0.40 -9.27 -11.11
C VAL A 167 -0.93 -10.20 -12.19
N HIS A 168 -1.40 -11.36 -11.76
CA HIS A 168 -1.93 -12.39 -12.65
C HIS A 168 -3.28 -11.98 -13.27
N GLY A 169 -3.55 -12.52 -14.47
CA GLY A 169 -4.81 -12.30 -15.20
C GLY A 169 -6.01 -13.11 -14.69
N ILE A 170 -5.80 -14.07 -13.79
CA ILE A 170 -6.86 -14.95 -13.30
C ILE A 170 -7.73 -14.21 -12.29
N ASN A 171 -8.94 -13.83 -12.72
CA ASN A 171 -10.11 -13.48 -11.92
C ASN A 171 -9.98 -12.45 -10.77
N GLY A 172 -8.81 -11.85 -10.57
CA GLY A 172 -8.56 -10.83 -9.55
C GLY A 172 -8.86 -9.42 -10.03
N PHE A 173 -9.08 -8.51 -9.07
CA PHE A 173 -9.23 -7.06 -9.29
C PHE A 173 -10.32 -6.67 -10.29
N ARG A 174 -11.40 -7.46 -10.38
CA ARG A 174 -12.47 -7.27 -11.38
C ARG A 174 -13.16 -5.91 -11.30
N SER A 175 -13.30 -5.35 -10.10
CA SER A 175 -13.95 -4.04 -9.89
C SER A 175 -12.97 -2.87 -9.84
N LEU A 176 -11.66 -3.14 -9.86
CA LEU A 176 -10.66 -2.13 -9.56
C LEU A 176 -10.61 -1.05 -10.66
N LYS A 177 -10.77 0.21 -10.25
CA LYS A 177 -10.71 1.39 -11.13
C LYS A 177 -9.43 2.18 -10.96
N TYR A 178 -8.88 2.18 -9.74
CA TYR A 178 -7.65 2.89 -9.40
C TYR A 178 -6.67 1.93 -8.70
N PHE A 179 -5.46 1.81 -9.26
CA PHE A 179 -4.36 1.06 -8.68
C PHE A 179 -3.16 1.97 -8.49
N SER A 180 -2.56 1.92 -7.30
CA SER A 180 -1.31 2.60 -7.04
C SER A 180 -0.37 1.73 -6.24
N VAL A 181 0.87 1.61 -6.71
CA VAL A 181 1.94 0.90 -6.01
C VAL A 181 3.17 1.79 -5.89
N HIS A 182 3.72 1.88 -4.68
CA HIS A 182 4.99 2.53 -4.40
C HIS A 182 5.97 1.52 -3.81
N ILE A 183 7.03 1.24 -4.55
CA ILE A 183 8.10 0.31 -4.17
C ILE A 183 9.28 1.13 -3.66
N PHE A 184 9.60 1.02 -2.37
CA PHE A 184 10.65 1.81 -1.75
C PHE A 184 12.04 1.29 -2.08
N CYS A 185 12.31 -0.01 -2.16
CA CYS A 185 13.66 -0.49 -2.41
C CYS A 185 13.88 -0.90 -3.88
N CYS A 186 15.14 -0.88 -4.31
CA CYS A 186 15.52 -1.38 -5.63
C CYS A 186 15.48 -2.92 -5.68
N GLY A 187 15.49 -3.50 -6.89
CA GLY A 187 15.58 -4.95 -7.08
C GLY A 187 14.24 -5.68 -7.11
N THR A 188 13.14 -4.97 -7.31
CA THR A 188 11.82 -5.58 -7.54
C THR A 188 11.37 -5.30 -8.97
N ALA A 189 11.11 -6.35 -9.75
CA ALA A 189 10.43 -6.25 -11.03
C ALA A 189 8.91 -6.25 -10.81
N LEU A 190 8.19 -5.37 -11.50
CA LEU A 190 6.72 -5.32 -11.49
C LEU A 190 6.20 -5.71 -12.87
N GLU A 191 5.22 -6.62 -12.91
CA GLU A 191 4.65 -7.13 -14.15
C GLU A 191 3.13 -7.30 -14.04
N PHE A 192 2.41 -6.72 -15.00
CA PHE A 192 0.98 -6.94 -15.21
C PHE A 192 0.81 -7.98 -16.32
N GLU A 193 0.21 -9.13 -16.02
CA GLU A 193 -0.03 -10.15 -17.04
C GLU A 193 -1.29 -9.84 -17.87
N VAL A 194 -1.43 -10.53 -19.01
CA VAL A 194 -2.62 -10.48 -19.87
C VAL A 194 -3.88 -10.75 -19.04
N GLY A 195 -4.88 -9.88 -19.16
CA GLY A 195 -6.16 -10.04 -18.46
C GLY A 195 -6.18 -9.52 -17.01
N SER A 196 -5.06 -9.02 -16.50
CA SER A 196 -5.01 -8.41 -15.17
C SER A 196 -5.81 -7.10 -15.14
N MET A 197 -6.49 -6.86 -14.01
CA MET A 197 -7.24 -5.63 -13.72
C MET A 197 -8.10 -5.12 -14.90
N PRO A 198 -9.08 -5.91 -15.38
CA PRO A 198 -9.75 -5.69 -16.66
C PRO A 198 -10.54 -4.37 -16.76
N ASN A 199 -10.86 -3.75 -15.62
CA ASN A 199 -11.64 -2.51 -15.54
C ASN A 199 -10.82 -1.31 -15.04
N LEU A 200 -9.48 -1.44 -14.95
CA LEU A 200 -8.61 -0.41 -14.40
C LEU A 200 -8.57 0.83 -15.29
N GLU A 201 -8.91 1.98 -14.72
CA GLU A 201 -8.93 3.26 -15.44
C GLU A 201 -7.66 4.09 -15.16
N HIS A 202 -7.14 4.02 -13.93
CA HIS A 202 -5.99 4.82 -13.50
C HIS A 202 -4.95 3.95 -12.79
N VAL A 203 -3.74 3.93 -13.34
CA VAL A 203 -2.57 3.31 -12.72
C VAL A 203 -1.55 4.36 -12.29
N LYS A 204 -1.05 4.24 -11.06
CA LYS A 204 -0.01 5.09 -10.51
C LYS A 204 1.15 4.29 -9.94
N LEU A 205 2.29 4.36 -10.60
CA LEU A 205 3.49 3.59 -10.29
C LEU A 205 4.54 4.51 -9.68
N ALA A 206 5.19 4.08 -8.60
CA ALA A 206 6.35 4.75 -8.05
C ALA A 206 7.42 3.72 -7.67
N PHE A 207 8.65 3.89 -8.13
CA PHE A 207 9.74 2.95 -7.86
C PHE A 207 11.12 3.62 -7.97
N ARG A 208 12.12 3.03 -7.30
CA ARG A 208 13.51 3.48 -7.31
C ARG A 208 14.32 2.86 -8.46
N LEU A 209 15.12 3.68 -9.14
CA LEU A 209 15.99 3.34 -10.25
C LEU A 209 17.34 4.07 -10.13
N HIS A 210 18.21 3.58 -9.24
CA HIS A 210 19.52 4.20 -9.00
C HIS A 210 20.62 3.75 -9.99
N LYS A 211 20.53 2.52 -10.51
CA LYS A 211 21.48 1.95 -11.49
C LYS A 211 20.71 1.04 -12.44
N SER A 212 21.25 0.77 -13.63
CA SER A 212 20.66 -0.20 -14.58
C SER A 212 20.41 -1.58 -13.93
N GLN A 213 21.32 -1.99 -13.05
CA GLN A 213 21.26 -3.24 -12.27
C GLN A 213 20.21 -3.22 -11.14
N CYS A 214 19.54 -2.11 -10.87
CA CYS A 214 18.44 -2.05 -9.90
C CYS A 214 17.12 -2.58 -10.48
N LEU A 215 17.07 -2.81 -11.79
CA LEU A 215 16.02 -3.58 -12.46
C LEU A 215 16.45 -5.05 -12.51
N ASN A 216 15.80 -5.92 -11.75
CA ASN A 216 16.00 -7.37 -11.89
C ASN A 216 15.41 -7.84 -13.23
N ASN A 217 16.23 -7.85 -14.28
CA ASN A 217 15.92 -8.25 -15.65
C ASN A 217 15.00 -7.33 -16.47
N GLY A 218 15.34 -6.04 -16.45
CA GLY A 218 15.16 -5.19 -17.63
C GLY A 218 13.90 -4.35 -17.66
N ALA A 219 14.02 -3.25 -18.42
CA ALA A 219 12.96 -2.34 -18.80
C ALA A 219 11.97 -3.02 -19.76
N SER A 220 11.38 -4.15 -19.36
CA SER A 220 10.10 -4.54 -19.92
C SER A 220 9.10 -3.45 -19.54
N SER A 221 8.10 -3.24 -20.38
CA SER A 221 7.03 -2.27 -20.24
C SER A 221 6.17 -2.41 -18.97
N LEU A 222 6.63 -3.20 -17.98
CA LEU A 222 5.92 -3.61 -16.79
C LEU A 222 4.64 -4.40 -17.11
N GLY A 223 4.46 -4.82 -18.36
CA GLY A 223 3.20 -5.40 -18.84
C GLY A 223 2.05 -4.38 -18.97
N ILE A 224 2.32 -3.08 -18.96
CA ILE A 224 1.26 -2.04 -19.00
C ILE A 224 0.36 -2.16 -20.24
N GLN A 225 0.88 -2.65 -21.36
CA GLN A 225 0.10 -2.94 -22.58
C GLN A 225 -1.04 -3.96 -22.36
N HIS A 226 -1.02 -4.70 -21.26
CA HIS A 226 -2.04 -5.68 -20.91
C HIS A 226 -3.23 -5.07 -20.16
N LEU A 227 -3.11 -3.83 -19.69
CA LEU A 227 -4.16 -3.11 -18.95
C LEU A 227 -5.11 -2.40 -19.94
N SER A 228 -6.06 -3.15 -20.48
CA SER A 228 -6.87 -2.73 -21.64
C SER A 228 -7.86 -1.59 -21.39
N ALA A 229 -8.20 -1.26 -20.15
CA ALA A 229 -9.18 -0.22 -19.81
C ALA A 229 -8.56 1.11 -19.34
N ILE A 230 -7.23 1.21 -19.30
CA ILE A 230 -6.57 2.39 -18.70
C ILE A 230 -6.82 3.63 -19.56
N ILE A 231 -7.08 4.75 -18.87
CA ILE A 231 -7.22 6.09 -19.46
C ILE A 231 -6.14 7.05 -18.94
N LYS A 232 -5.49 6.69 -17.82
CA LYS A 232 -4.50 7.52 -17.16
C LYS A 232 -3.39 6.71 -16.51
N VAL A 233 -2.15 7.11 -16.78
CA VAL A 233 -0.93 6.53 -16.23
C VAL A 233 -0.11 7.64 -15.56
N GLU A 234 0.21 7.47 -14.28
CA GLU A 234 1.17 8.30 -13.57
C GLU A 234 2.39 7.46 -13.17
N VAL A 235 3.59 7.88 -13.56
CA VAL A 235 4.84 7.18 -13.21
C VAL A 235 5.76 8.13 -12.46
N LYS A 236 6.17 7.76 -11.25
CA LYS A 236 7.19 8.45 -10.47
C LYS A 236 8.46 7.59 -10.41
N ILE A 237 9.53 8.05 -11.05
CA ILE A 237 10.83 7.39 -11.00
C ILE A 237 11.72 8.13 -10.00
N ILE A 238 12.21 7.42 -8.99
CA ILE A 238 13.13 7.98 -7.99
C ILE A 238 14.53 7.50 -8.35
N SER A 239 15.50 8.40 -8.55
CA SER A 239 16.85 8.02 -8.97
C SER A 239 17.92 8.84 -8.24
N ASN A 240 19.18 8.41 -8.33
CA ASN A 240 20.33 9.16 -7.80
C ASN A 240 20.89 10.16 -8.82
N VAL A 241 20.31 10.22 -10.03
CA VAL A 241 20.71 11.17 -11.05
C VAL A 241 20.14 12.52 -10.64
N TYR A 242 21.05 13.43 -10.30
CA TYR A 242 20.68 14.80 -9.96
C TYR A 242 20.14 15.51 -11.20
N ARG A 243 18.82 15.71 -11.25
CA ARG A 243 18.18 16.52 -12.28
C ARG A 243 17.80 17.87 -11.66
N MET A 244 18.47 18.94 -12.08
CA MET A 244 18.26 20.34 -11.66
C MET A 244 16.86 20.91 -12.00
N ARG A 245 15.88 20.08 -12.39
CA ARG A 245 14.60 20.56 -12.90
C ARG A 245 13.46 19.93 -12.12
N ASP A 246 13.14 20.55 -10.99
CA ASP A 246 11.80 20.46 -10.38
C ASP A 246 10.81 21.30 -11.22
N GLU A 247 10.82 21.10 -12.54
CA GLU A 247 9.80 21.65 -13.41
C GLU A 247 8.68 20.61 -13.45
N SER A 248 7.50 21.01 -13.00
CA SER A 248 6.29 20.18 -12.96
C SER A 248 5.85 19.56 -14.31
N ASN A 249 6.55 19.90 -15.40
CA ASN A 249 6.38 19.51 -16.80
C ASN A 249 7.56 18.73 -17.40
N TYR A 250 8.53 18.29 -16.60
CA TYR A 250 9.68 17.54 -17.09
C TYR A 250 9.26 16.14 -17.64
N ASP A 251 9.54 15.89 -18.92
CA ASP A 251 9.33 14.60 -19.58
C ASP A 251 10.66 13.83 -19.72
N PRO A 252 10.90 12.75 -18.95
CA PRO A 252 12.11 11.95 -19.05
C PRO A 252 12.26 11.23 -20.40
N THR A 253 11.22 11.12 -21.23
CA THR A 253 11.30 10.48 -22.55
C THR A 253 12.03 11.34 -23.59
N GLU A 254 12.02 12.66 -23.40
CA GLU A 254 12.63 13.68 -24.26
C GLU A 254 14.02 14.13 -23.80
N ASP A 255 14.50 13.65 -22.65
CA ASP A 255 15.83 14.01 -22.14
C ASP A 255 16.92 13.60 -23.13
N GLY A 256 17.86 14.50 -23.42
CA GLY A 256 19.01 14.23 -24.29
C GLY A 256 20.02 13.24 -23.67
N ASN A 257 20.01 13.04 -22.35
CA ASN A 257 20.92 12.14 -21.66
C ASN A 257 20.45 10.67 -21.74
N ASP A 258 21.32 9.76 -22.17
CA ASP A 258 21.00 8.32 -22.31
C ASP A 258 21.18 7.56 -21.00
N ASP A 259 20.36 7.90 -20.02
CA ASP A 259 20.37 7.21 -18.73
C ASP A 259 19.24 6.18 -18.59
N ALA A 260 19.35 5.35 -17.55
CA ALA A 260 18.38 4.30 -17.26
C ALA A 260 16.96 4.86 -17.07
N VAL A 261 16.81 6.06 -16.52
CA VAL A 261 15.51 6.71 -16.29
C VAL A 261 14.83 6.99 -17.62
N ARG A 262 15.56 7.54 -18.60
CA ARG A 262 15.05 7.76 -19.95
C ARG A 262 14.67 6.44 -20.62
N GLY A 263 15.54 5.43 -20.56
CA GLY A 263 15.28 4.12 -21.17
C GLY A 263 13.99 3.47 -20.65
N VAL A 264 13.79 3.47 -19.33
CA VAL A 264 12.57 2.94 -18.70
C VAL A 264 11.35 3.77 -19.06
N ALA A 265 11.45 5.10 -19.01
CA ALA A 265 10.34 5.98 -19.39
C ALA A 265 9.90 5.74 -20.84
N ARG A 266 10.85 5.59 -21.77
CA ARG A 266 10.57 5.28 -23.18
C ARG A 266 9.93 3.90 -23.35
N ALA A 267 10.40 2.89 -22.63
CA ALA A 267 9.81 1.54 -22.69
C ALA A 267 8.35 1.54 -22.20
N ILE A 268 8.08 2.22 -21.09
CA ILE A 268 6.71 2.39 -20.56
C ILE A 268 5.85 3.17 -21.55
N ASN A 269 6.35 4.31 -22.05
CA ASN A 269 5.62 5.14 -22.99
C ASN A 269 5.33 4.38 -24.30
N GLY A 270 6.31 3.65 -24.84
CA GLY A 270 6.15 2.84 -26.04
C GLY A 270 5.04 1.79 -25.89
N ALA A 271 4.97 1.11 -24.75
CA ALA A 271 3.90 0.15 -24.46
C ALA A 271 2.54 0.81 -24.21
N ILE A 272 2.52 2.02 -23.67
CA ILE A 272 1.29 2.80 -23.56
C ILE A 272 0.75 3.17 -24.95
N MET A 273 1.64 3.52 -25.88
CA MET A 273 1.26 3.90 -27.25
C MET A 273 0.70 2.73 -28.08
N THR A 274 0.89 1.47 -27.65
CA THR A 274 0.26 0.32 -28.31
C THR A 274 -1.21 0.11 -27.89
N LEU A 275 -1.67 0.79 -26.82
CA LEU A 275 -3.03 0.63 -26.33
C LEU A 275 -4.04 1.40 -27.19
N PRO A 276 -5.19 0.77 -27.53
CA PRO A 276 -6.19 1.40 -28.38
C PRO A 276 -6.84 2.64 -27.75
N ASN A 277 -6.89 2.70 -26.41
CA ASN A 277 -7.58 3.76 -25.67
C ASN A 277 -6.77 5.07 -25.56
N ARG A 278 -5.51 5.10 -26.03
CA ARG A 278 -4.62 6.27 -26.00
C ARG A 278 -4.61 6.97 -24.62
N PRO A 279 -4.23 6.26 -23.55
CA PRO A 279 -4.28 6.83 -22.21
C PRO A 279 -3.33 8.02 -22.07
N THR A 280 -3.71 8.97 -21.23
CA THR A 280 -2.84 10.07 -20.84
C THR A 280 -1.71 9.54 -19.95
N VAL A 281 -0.48 9.99 -20.21
CA VAL A 281 0.69 9.61 -19.40
C VAL A 281 1.31 10.85 -18.76
N ARG A 282 1.71 10.72 -17.50
CA ARG A 282 2.49 11.74 -16.80
C ARG A 282 3.65 11.09 -16.07
N PHE A 283 4.86 11.52 -16.40
CA PHE A 283 6.06 11.17 -15.66
C PHE A 283 6.38 12.23 -14.60
N LYS A 284 7.00 11.78 -13.51
CA LYS A 284 7.65 12.62 -12.50
C LYS A 284 8.97 11.97 -12.12
N THR A 285 9.99 12.77 -11.91
CA THR A 285 11.27 12.30 -11.37
C THR A 285 11.51 12.90 -9.99
N ALA A 286 12.18 12.16 -9.12
CA ALA A 286 12.66 12.67 -7.85
C ALA A 286 14.07 12.17 -7.59
N THR A 287 14.86 12.97 -6.87
CA THR A 287 16.24 12.63 -6.54
C THR A 287 16.32 12.02 -5.15
N GLU A 288 16.94 10.86 -5.02
CA GLU A 288 17.28 10.22 -3.75
C GLU A 288 18.67 9.58 -3.85
N TRP A 289 19.52 9.84 -2.87
CA TRP A 289 20.95 9.50 -2.94
C TRP A 289 21.26 8.11 -2.42
N GLN A 290 20.38 7.52 -1.59
CA GLN A 290 20.61 6.24 -0.94
C GLN A 290 19.96 5.10 -1.73
N CYS A 291 20.79 4.17 -2.19
CA CYS A 291 20.34 2.95 -2.85
C CYS A 291 20.20 1.80 -1.87
N GLU A 292 19.00 1.63 -1.33
CA GLU A 292 18.63 0.42 -0.60
C GLU A 292 18.12 -0.63 -1.59
N ARG A 293 18.89 -1.71 -1.78
CA ARG A 293 18.38 -2.89 -2.47
C ARG A 293 17.55 -3.69 -1.48
N PHE A 294 16.39 -4.16 -1.93
CA PHE A 294 15.63 -5.11 -1.14
C PHE A 294 16.43 -6.41 -1.11
N GLU A 295 17.01 -6.73 0.05
CA GLU A 295 17.59 -8.06 0.26
C GLU A 295 16.46 -9.07 0.14
N ARG A 296 16.69 -10.18 -0.59
CA ARG A 296 15.69 -11.24 -0.73
C ARG A 296 15.41 -11.79 0.67
N VAL A 297 14.35 -11.34 1.31
CA VAL A 297 13.95 -11.89 2.59
C VAL A 297 13.19 -13.18 2.30
N SER A 298 13.89 -14.31 2.43
CA SER A 298 13.27 -15.62 2.56
C SER A 298 12.60 -15.69 3.93
N PHE A 299 11.29 -15.50 3.96
CA PHE A 299 10.48 -15.80 5.13
C PHE A 299 10.07 -17.27 5.02
N ALA A 300 10.48 -18.07 6.02
CA ALA A 300 9.92 -19.39 6.26
C ALA A 300 8.55 -19.27 6.97
#